data_AF-A0A972XSP9-F1
#
_entry.id   AF-A0A972XSP9-F1
#
_cell.length_a   1.000
_cell.length_b   1.000
_cell.length_c   1.000
_cell.angle_alpha   90.00
_cell.angle_beta   90.00
_cell.angle_gamma   90.00
#
_symmetry.space_group_name_H-M   'P 1'
#
loop_
_entity.id
_entity.type
_entity.pdbx_description
1 polymer ?
#
loop_
_entity_poly.entity_id
_entity_poly.type
_entity_poly.pdbx_seq_one_letter_code
_entity_poly.pdbx_strand_id
1 'polypeptide(L)'
;MTFSPNLKRPKCFFGAMVSLFFTLEVLAQTVVPGQLLTTVRATELRADKLGSAAILSSLAAGVSLRLLSAEGGWTLVEAATSPDKARPKMTGWVRASSVNWQAGSSNVSGLVSGREAAGNTVLTLGVRSMPPRVNRHALIIGISRYADAAIPSLPGARIDKESATQMAQAMQVPLSNIRYLQDEQATGNSIRAALKDLTNQVQDGDRVFIHYSGHGTRYNDPVAGGCVEALLAYDGGRSGMITNHEMADLLKTITNKTDKLFVMYDACHSGGLAQAATSVRTRGVLNLNDEGLLRPKFASISEECGRPVNVKT
;
A
#
# COMPACT_ATOMS: atom_id res chain seq x y z
N MET A 1 -51.90 36.94 -53.99
CA MET A 1 -51.08 36.04 -54.83
C MET A 1 -50.16 35.31 -53.86
N THR A 2 -50.12 33.99 -53.68
CA THR A 2 -50.71 32.82 -54.31
C THR A 2 -50.54 31.64 -53.33
N PHE A 3 -51.50 30.72 -53.38
CA PHE A 3 -51.65 29.35 -52.84
C PHE A 3 -50.48 28.54 -52.22
N SER A 4 -50.90 27.71 -51.24
CA SER A 4 -50.37 26.46 -50.63
C SER A 4 -49.91 25.37 -51.64
N PRO A 5 -49.58 24.10 -51.27
CA PRO A 5 -49.04 23.46 -50.04
C PRO A 5 -47.82 22.54 -50.35
N ASN A 6 -47.14 21.92 -49.36
CA ASN A 6 -46.89 20.46 -49.42
C ASN A 6 -46.31 19.84 -48.15
N LEU A 7 -46.89 18.68 -47.87
CA LEU A 7 -46.70 17.74 -46.78
C LEU A 7 -45.58 16.75 -47.14
N LYS A 8 -44.64 16.46 -46.23
CA LYS A 8 -43.87 15.20 -46.25
C LYS A 8 -43.24 14.91 -44.88
N ARG A 9 -43.87 14.02 -44.11
CA ARG A 9 -43.15 13.10 -43.20
C ARG A 9 -42.41 12.08 -44.10
N PRO A 10 -41.28 11.48 -43.68
CA PRO A 10 -41.41 10.24 -42.92
C PRO A 10 -40.24 9.88 -41.96
N LYS A 11 -40.53 8.88 -41.12
CA LYS A 11 -39.66 7.84 -40.55
C LYS A 11 -38.83 8.17 -39.29
N CYS A 12 -39.42 7.75 -38.17
CA CYS A 12 -38.72 7.23 -37.00
C CYS A 12 -37.61 6.26 -37.40
N PHE A 13 -36.39 6.51 -36.93
CA PHE A 13 -35.37 5.48 -36.78
C PHE A 13 -35.23 5.17 -35.30
N PHE A 14 -35.70 3.99 -34.92
CA PHE A 14 -35.49 3.38 -33.62
C PHE A 14 -34.03 2.90 -33.58
N GLY A 15 -33.14 3.71 -33.01
CA GLY A 15 -31.78 3.30 -32.73
C GLY A 15 -31.76 2.42 -31.50
N ALA A 16 -31.67 1.11 -31.71
CA ALA A 16 -31.43 0.12 -30.65
C ALA A 16 -30.04 0.39 -30.02
N MET A 17 -30.05 1.02 -28.85
CA MET A 17 -28.86 1.18 -28.02
C MET A 17 -28.59 -0.16 -27.32
N VAL A 18 -27.76 -0.99 -27.96
CA VAL A 18 -27.22 -2.21 -27.37
C VAL A 18 -26.36 -1.81 -26.17
N SER A 19 -26.93 -1.93 -24.96
CA SER A 19 -26.17 -1.83 -23.72
C SER A 19 -25.23 -3.03 -23.62
N LEU A 20 -23.97 -2.82 -23.97
CA LEU A 20 -22.89 -3.74 -23.64
C LEU A 20 -22.65 -3.66 -22.11
N PHE A 21 -23.37 -4.48 -21.36
CA PHE A 21 -22.98 -4.79 -19.98
C PHE A 21 -21.71 -5.66 -20.03
N PHE A 22 -20.54 -5.02 -19.94
CA PHE A 22 -19.32 -5.71 -19.54
C PHE A 22 -19.44 -6.02 -18.04
N THR A 23 -20.00 -7.19 -17.69
CA THR A 23 -19.84 -7.77 -16.36
C THR A 23 -18.38 -8.20 -16.22
N LEU A 24 -17.57 -7.34 -15.61
CA LEU A 24 -16.26 -7.69 -15.11
C LEU A 24 -16.47 -8.61 -13.90
N GLU A 25 -16.56 -9.92 -14.12
CA GLU A 25 -16.50 -10.91 -13.04
C GLU A 25 -15.11 -10.86 -12.42
N VAL A 26 -14.98 -10.03 -11.38
CA VAL A 26 -13.91 -10.19 -10.40
C VAL A 26 -14.16 -11.52 -9.72
N LEU A 27 -13.30 -12.51 -9.97
CA LEU A 27 -13.19 -13.72 -9.14
C LEU A 27 -12.82 -13.30 -7.71
N ALA A 28 -13.83 -12.90 -6.93
CA ALA A 28 -13.73 -12.87 -5.49
C ALA A 28 -13.42 -14.30 -5.05
N GLN A 29 -12.26 -14.50 -4.43
CA GLN A 29 -11.92 -15.78 -3.81
C GLN A 29 -12.96 -16.02 -2.71
N THR A 30 -13.95 -16.86 -3.01
CA THR A 30 -15.03 -17.17 -2.07
C THR A 30 -14.44 -18.02 -0.95
N VAL A 31 -14.43 -17.46 0.27
CA VAL A 31 -14.09 -18.19 1.47
C VAL A 31 -15.22 -19.17 1.74
N VAL A 32 -15.01 -20.45 1.46
CA VAL A 32 -16.00 -21.50 1.75
C VAL A 32 -15.59 -22.24 3.01
N PRO A 33 -16.37 -22.13 4.12
CA PRO A 33 -16.13 -22.93 5.31
C PRO A 33 -16.12 -24.42 4.97
N GLY A 34 -15.11 -25.13 5.46
CA GLY A 34 -14.88 -26.54 5.19
C GLY A 34 -13.94 -26.84 4.02
N GLN A 35 -13.48 -25.83 3.26
CA GLN A 35 -12.48 -26.02 2.21
C GLN A 35 -11.15 -26.53 2.77
N LEU A 36 -10.49 -27.42 2.03
CA LEU A 36 -9.12 -27.85 2.33
C LEU A 36 -8.11 -26.80 1.84
N LEU A 37 -7.23 -26.39 2.73
CA LEU A 37 -6.10 -25.51 2.49
C LEU A 37 -4.80 -26.29 2.71
N THR A 38 -3.72 -25.82 2.09
CA THR A 38 -2.39 -26.42 2.30
C THR A 38 -1.41 -25.35 2.74
N THR A 39 -0.61 -25.61 3.76
CA THR A 39 0.43 -24.66 4.18
C THR A 39 1.50 -24.49 3.08
N VAL A 40 1.78 -23.26 2.66
CA VAL A 40 2.83 -22.97 1.65
C VAL A 40 4.23 -22.90 2.28
N ARG A 41 4.30 -22.68 3.59
CA ARG A 41 5.54 -22.64 4.37
C ARG A 41 5.27 -23.09 5.80
N ALA A 42 6.34 -23.31 6.56
CA ALA A 42 6.21 -23.54 8.00
C ALA A 42 5.49 -22.35 8.66
N THR A 43 4.51 -22.63 9.51
CA THR A 43 3.64 -21.64 10.14
C THR A 43 3.20 -22.11 11.52
N GLU A 44 2.83 -21.18 12.38
CA GLU A 44 2.39 -21.48 13.74
C GLU A 44 0.87 -21.49 13.81
N LEU A 45 0.33 -22.53 14.44
CA LEU A 45 -1.07 -22.60 14.86
C LEU A 45 -1.19 -21.92 16.22
N ARG A 46 -2.00 -20.86 16.31
CA ARG A 46 -2.12 -20.02 17.51
C ARG A 46 -3.52 -20.10 18.12
N ALA A 47 -3.60 -19.83 19.43
CA ALA A 47 -4.86 -19.84 20.16
C ALA A 47 -5.79 -18.68 19.75
N ASP A 48 -5.22 -17.55 19.31
CA ASP A 48 -5.95 -16.34 18.93
C ASP A 48 -5.27 -15.65 17.73
N LYS A 49 -5.92 -14.63 17.15
CA LYS A 49 -5.44 -13.79 16.03
C LYS A 49 -4.32 -12.82 16.42
N LEU A 50 -3.99 -12.73 17.71
CA LEU A 50 -2.91 -11.86 18.19
C LEU A 50 -1.56 -12.53 17.93
N GLY A 51 -0.58 -11.80 17.42
CA GLY A 51 0.80 -12.28 17.23
C GLY A 51 1.53 -12.58 18.54
N SER A 52 0.99 -12.12 19.68
CA SER A 52 1.43 -12.49 21.04
C SER A 52 0.70 -13.72 21.61
N ALA A 53 -0.32 -14.25 20.92
CA ALA A 53 -1.09 -15.39 21.42
C ALA A 53 -0.25 -16.66 21.51
N ALA A 54 -0.59 -17.51 22.47
CA ALA A 54 0.09 -18.80 22.69
C ALA A 54 0.11 -19.64 21.41
N ILE A 55 1.29 -20.19 21.10
CA ILE A 55 1.50 -21.11 20.00
C ILE A 55 1.02 -22.49 20.46
N LEU A 56 -0.01 -23.00 19.80
CA LEU A 56 -0.58 -24.32 20.05
C LEU A 56 0.27 -25.42 19.41
N SER A 57 0.76 -25.18 18.19
CA SER A 57 1.59 -26.14 17.44
C SER A 57 2.32 -25.47 16.28
N SER A 58 3.44 -26.05 15.85
CA SER A 58 4.15 -25.66 14.62
C SER A 58 3.75 -26.59 13.46
N LEU A 59 3.26 -26.02 12.37
CA LEU A 59 2.87 -26.74 11.17
C LEU A 59 3.97 -26.62 10.11
N ALA A 60 4.40 -27.75 9.55
CA ALA A 60 5.33 -27.77 8.42
C ALA A 60 4.66 -27.26 7.13
N ALA A 61 5.44 -27.00 6.08
CA ALA A 61 4.92 -26.76 4.74
C ALA A 61 4.27 -28.04 4.18
N GLY A 62 3.22 -27.91 3.38
CA GLY A 62 2.51 -29.03 2.75
C GLY A 62 1.43 -29.69 3.63
N VAL A 63 1.18 -29.20 4.84
CA VAL A 63 0.16 -29.75 5.74
C VAL A 63 -1.23 -29.34 5.28
N SER A 64 -2.13 -30.32 5.15
CA SER A 64 -3.54 -30.09 4.84
C SER A 64 -4.30 -29.62 6.09
N LEU A 65 -5.05 -28.53 5.91
CA LEU A 65 -5.82 -27.85 6.94
C LEU A 65 -7.26 -27.69 6.46
N ARG A 66 -8.22 -27.78 7.36
CA ARG A 66 -9.62 -27.50 7.02
C ARG A 66 -9.97 -26.08 7.47
N LEU A 67 -10.37 -25.24 6.52
CA LEU A 67 -10.79 -23.87 6.78
C LEU A 67 -12.12 -23.84 7.55
N LEU A 68 -12.19 -23.03 8.60
CA LEU A 68 -13.41 -22.75 9.36
C LEU A 68 -13.89 -21.30 9.14
N SER A 69 -12.98 -20.33 9.23
CA SER A 69 -13.26 -18.90 9.02
C SER A 69 -12.02 -18.16 8.52
N ALA A 70 -12.20 -17.02 7.88
CA ALA A 70 -11.11 -16.14 7.42
C ALA A 70 -11.43 -14.69 7.77
N GLU A 71 -10.57 -14.05 8.56
CA GLU A 71 -10.82 -12.72 9.12
C GLU A 71 -9.50 -11.94 9.23
N GLY A 72 -9.45 -10.72 8.66
CA GLY A 72 -8.36 -9.76 8.93
C GLY A 72 -6.94 -10.30 8.75
N GLY A 73 -6.66 -11.04 7.67
CA GLY A 73 -5.32 -11.62 7.41
C GLY A 73 -5.03 -12.92 8.17
N TRP A 74 -5.99 -13.45 8.92
CA TRP A 74 -5.93 -14.69 9.66
C TRP A 74 -6.97 -15.70 9.17
N THR A 75 -6.67 -16.99 9.35
CA THR A 75 -7.58 -18.09 9.05
C THR A 75 -7.69 -19.01 10.24
N LEU A 76 -8.93 -19.23 10.68
CA LEU A 76 -9.25 -20.28 11.63
C LEU A 76 -9.27 -21.60 10.89
N VAL A 77 -8.43 -22.52 11.32
CA VAL A 77 -8.25 -23.83 10.69
C VAL A 77 -8.33 -24.95 11.71
N GLU A 78 -8.81 -26.09 11.24
CA GLU A 78 -8.71 -27.37 11.94
C GLU A 78 -7.56 -28.18 11.32
N ALA A 79 -6.52 -28.44 12.12
CA ALA A 79 -5.33 -29.19 11.73
C ALA A 79 -5.39 -30.62 12.27
N ALA A 80 -5.06 -31.60 11.43
CA ALA A 80 -4.80 -32.97 11.88
C ALA A 80 -3.38 -33.04 12.46
N THR A 81 -3.26 -33.42 13.73
CA THR A 81 -1.96 -33.45 14.44
C THR A 81 -1.15 -34.73 14.17
N SER A 82 -1.67 -35.66 13.35
CA SER A 82 -1.02 -36.92 12.99
C SER A 82 -1.65 -37.49 11.71
N PRO A 83 -0.91 -38.23 10.86
CA PRO A 83 -1.47 -39.01 9.75
C PRO A 83 -2.42 -40.13 10.21
N ASP A 84 -2.43 -40.45 11.50
CA ASP A 84 -3.30 -41.46 12.08
C ASP A 84 -4.65 -40.86 12.52
N LYS A 85 -5.77 -41.44 12.05
CA LYS A 85 -7.15 -40.90 12.16
C LYS A 85 -7.70 -40.78 13.59
N ALA A 86 -6.92 -41.15 14.61
CA ALA A 86 -7.39 -41.38 15.98
C ALA A 86 -7.00 -40.30 17.02
N ARG A 87 -6.34 -39.20 16.63
CA ARG A 87 -5.99 -38.09 17.56
C ARG A 87 -6.91 -36.86 17.41
N PRO A 88 -7.11 -36.08 18.49
CA PRO A 88 -7.98 -34.92 18.47
C PRO A 88 -7.47 -33.89 17.47
N LYS A 89 -8.37 -33.42 16.61
CA LYS A 89 -8.09 -32.33 15.68
C LYS A 89 -7.92 -31.04 16.47
N MET A 90 -6.90 -30.27 16.15
CA MET A 90 -6.59 -29.03 16.87
C MET A 90 -7.07 -27.85 16.04
N THR A 91 -7.89 -27.00 16.64
CA THR A 91 -8.38 -25.76 16.02
C THR A 91 -7.51 -24.59 16.46
N GLY A 92 -7.14 -23.74 15.53
CA GLY A 92 -6.39 -22.52 15.84
C GLY A 92 -6.26 -21.59 14.65
N TRP A 93 -5.65 -20.44 14.90
CA TRP A 93 -5.43 -19.42 13.91
C TRP A 93 -4.07 -19.59 13.25
N VAL A 94 -4.05 -19.57 11.93
CA VAL A 94 -2.82 -19.46 11.13
C VAL A 94 -2.90 -18.20 10.27
N ARG A 95 -1.75 -17.68 9.86
CA ARG A 95 -1.70 -16.53 8.94
C ARG A 95 -2.33 -16.89 7.60
N ALA A 96 -3.26 -16.09 7.09
CA ALA A 96 -3.88 -16.31 5.77
C ALA A 96 -2.85 -16.31 4.63
N SER A 97 -1.73 -15.60 4.81
CA SER A 97 -0.60 -15.57 3.87
C SER A 97 0.28 -16.83 3.90
N SER A 98 0.07 -17.72 4.87
CA SER A 98 0.84 -18.97 5.04
C SER A 98 0.15 -20.21 4.46
N VAL A 99 -1.04 -20.05 3.87
CA VAL A 99 -1.85 -21.13 3.30
C VAL A 99 -2.20 -20.86 1.84
N ASN A 100 -2.29 -21.93 1.04
CA ASN A 100 -2.75 -21.90 -0.34
C ASN A 100 -4.27 -22.08 -0.39
N TRP A 101 -4.92 -21.25 -1.20
CA TRP A 101 -6.38 -21.09 -1.28
C TRP A 101 -7.02 -21.75 -2.49
N GLN A 102 -6.26 -22.50 -3.28
CA GLN A 102 -6.77 -23.13 -4.49
C GLN A 102 -7.83 -24.17 -4.14
N ALA A 103 -9.09 -23.85 -4.46
CA ALA A 103 -10.14 -24.83 -4.65
C ALA A 103 -9.68 -25.78 -5.76
N GLY A 104 -9.85 -27.10 -5.57
CA GLY A 104 -9.47 -28.08 -6.56
C GLY A 104 -10.18 -27.84 -7.89
N SER A 105 -9.48 -27.26 -8.86
CA SER A 105 -9.83 -27.29 -10.26
C SER A 105 -8.79 -28.13 -10.99
N SER A 106 -9.27 -29.24 -11.51
CA SER A 106 -8.59 -30.23 -12.34
C SER A 106 -7.81 -29.62 -13.50
N ASN A 107 -6.78 -30.34 -13.95
CA ASN A 107 -5.94 -30.11 -15.12
C ASN A 107 -6.64 -29.40 -16.29
N VAL A 108 -6.15 -28.23 -16.69
CA VAL A 108 -6.35 -27.70 -18.04
C VAL A 108 -4.98 -27.56 -18.69
N SER A 109 -4.73 -28.51 -19.59
CA SER A 109 -3.67 -28.49 -20.59
C SER A 109 -4.02 -27.47 -21.67
N GLY A 110 -2.99 -26.77 -22.17
CA GLY A 110 -3.00 -26.18 -23.51
C GLY A 110 -3.53 -24.76 -23.64
N LEU A 111 -2.60 -23.80 -23.77
CA LEU A 111 -2.60 -22.86 -24.90
C LEU A 111 -1.20 -22.25 -25.02
N VAL A 112 -0.40 -22.92 -25.85
CA VAL A 112 0.84 -22.40 -26.43
C VAL A 112 0.46 -21.28 -27.39
N SER A 113 1.04 -20.10 -27.19
CA SER A 113 1.11 -19.04 -28.21
C SER A 113 2.58 -18.79 -28.46
N GLY A 114 3.01 -19.10 -29.68
CA GLY A 114 4.40 -19.25 -30.06
C GLY A 114 5.20 -17.95 -30.15
N ARG A 115 6.43 -18.02 -29.65
CA ARG A 115 7.64 -17.48 -30.30
C ARG A 115 8.85 -18.04 -29.55
N GLU A 116 9.22 -19.28 -29.89
CA GLU A 116 10.52 -19.83 -29.53
C GLU A 116 11.58 -19.19 -30.42
N ALA A 117 12.31 -18.22 -29.85
CA ALA A 117 13.61 -17.82 -30.36
C ALA A 117 14.65 -18.37 -29.38
N ALA A 118 15.63 -19.06 -29.95
CA ALA A 118 16.65 -19.85 -29.27
C ALA A 118 17.34 -19.10 -28.11
N GLY A 119 17.47 -19.81 -26.97
CA GLY A 119 18.69 -19.73 -26.16
C GLY A 119 18.82 -18.63 -25.11
N ASN A 120 17.78 -17.86 -24.79
CA ASN A 120 17.80 -17.00 -23.61
C ASN A 120 16.38 -16.84 -23.03
N THR A 121 16.01 -17.69 -22.07
CA THR A 121 14.82 -17.50 -21.22
C THR A 121 15.06 -16.33 -20.27
N VAL A 122 15.06 -15.11 -20.80
CA VAL A 122 14.69 -13.95 -20.01
C VAL A 122 13.21 -14.15 -19.69
N LEU A 123 12.94 -14.60 -18.46
CA LEU A 123 11.61 -14.47 -17.87
C LEU A 123 11.33 -12.98 -17.77
N THR A 124 10.80 -12.39 -18.85
CA THR A 124 9.98 -11.19 -18.76
C THR A 124 8.78 -11.58 -17.90
N LEU A 125 8.98 -11.48 -16.59
CA LEU A 125 7.90 -11.30 -15.63
C LEU A 125 7.25 -9.98 -16.02
N GLY A 126 6.44 -10.01 -17.08
CA GLY A 126 5.41 -9.02 -17.31
C GLY A 126 4.73 -8.85 -15.96
N VAL A 127 4.53 -7.59 -15.59
CA VAL A 127 3.92 -7.17 -14.33
C VAL A 127 2.52 -7.79 -14.29
N ARG A 128 2.44 -9.07 -13.93
CA ARG A 128 1.19 -9.74 -13.63
C ARG A 128 0.73 -9.00 -12.39
N SER A 129 -0.39 -8.28 -12.53
CA SER A 129 -1.12 -7.72 -11.41
C SER A 129 -1.39 -8.86 -10.42
N MET A 130 -0.49 -9.04 -9.47
CA MET A 130 -0.66 -10.05 -8.45
C MET A 130 -1.92 -9.66 -7.66
N PRO A 131 -2.79 -10.62 -7.29
CA PRO A 131 -4.10 -10.30 -6.76
C PRO A 131 -3.99 -9.37 -5.55
N PRO A 132 -4.90 -8.37 -5.41
CA PRO A 132 -4.93 -7.51 -4.24
C PRO A 132 -5.00 -8.35 -2.97
N ARG A 133 -4.19 -8.00 -1.96
CA ARG A 133 -4.22 -8.71 -0.67
C ARG A 133 -4.95 -7.84 0.33
N VAL A 134 -6.03 -8.37 0.90
CA VAL A 134 -6.88 -7.67 1.88
C VAL A 134 -6.13 -7.12 3.09
N ASN A 135 -4.95 -7.67 3.39
CA ASN A 135 -4.09 -7.33 4.52
C ASN A 135 -3.03 -6.25 4.18
N ARG A 136 -3.30 -5.42 3.17
CA ARG A 136 -2.39 -4.36 2.72
C ARG A 136 -3.12 -3.03 2.67
N HIS A 137 -2.47 -1.99 3.17
CA HIS A 137 -3.05 -0.65 3.31
C HIS A 137 -2.09 0.39 2.77
N ALA A 138 -2.64 1.50 2.27
CA ALA A 138 -1.83 2.65 1.92
C ALA A 138 -2.44 3.97 2.35
N LEU A 139 -1.58 4.91 2.73
CA LEU A 139 -1.92 6.32 2.94
C LEU A 139 -1.07 7.16 1.99
N ILE A 140 -1.71 7.83 1.04
CA ILE A 140 -1.05 8.67 0.03
C ILE A 140 -1.45 10.12 0.28
N ILE A 141 -0.46 10.94 0.62
CA ILE A 141 -0.60 12.35 0.95
C ILE A 141 0.12 13.16 -0.14
N GLY A 142 -0.59 14.09 -0.76
CA GLY A 142 -0.04 14.98 -1.80
C GLY A 142 -0.50 16.41 -1.57
N ILE A 143 0.45 17.35 -1.47
CA ILE A 143 0.15 18.75 -1.15
C ILE A 143 0.82 19.65 -2.19
N SER A 144 0.03 20.07 -3.18
CA SER A 144 0.46 20.96 -4.25
C SER A 144 0.17 22.42 -3.96
N ARG A 145 -0.87 22.70 -3.18
CA ARG A 145 -1.24 24.06 -2.74
C ARG A 145 -1.36 24.11 -1.23
N TYR A 146 -1.16 25.29 -0.67
CA TYR A 146 -1.17 25.57 0.76
C TYR A 146 -2.13 26.73 1.03
N ALA A 147 -2.68 26.79 2.25
CA ALA A 147 -3.58 27.85 2.67
C ALA A 147 -2.88 29.21 2.71
N ASP A 148 -1.62 29.22 3.16
CA ASP A 148 -0.79 30.41 3.17
C ASP A 148 -0.19 30.64 1.77
N ALA A 149 -0.55 31.78 1.17
CA ALA A 149 -0.07 32.20 -0.14
C ALA A 149 1.44 32.48 -0.18
N ALA A 150 2.10 32.65 0.97
CA ALA A 150 3.54 32.79 1.06
C ALA A 150 4.29 31.47 0.78
N ILE A 151 3.61 30.32 0.92
CA ILE A 151 4.20 29.01 0.64
C ILE A 151 4.08 28.72 -0.87
N PRO A 152 5.20 28.52 -1.59
CA PRO A 152 5.16 28.25 -3.02
C PRO A 152 4.40 26.97 -3.36
N SER A 153 3.65 26.98 -4.46
CA SER A 153 2.97 25.77 -4.93
C SER A 153 3.93 24.73 -5.52
N LEU A 154 3.55 23.46 -5.39
CA LEU A 154 4.28 22.29 -5.90
C LEU A 154 3.37 21.49 -6.85
N PRO A 155 3.19 21.93 -8.11
CA PRO A 155 2.29 21.24 -9.04
C PRO A 155 2.68 19.77 -9.28
N GLY A 156 3.96 19.41 -9.11
CA GLY A 156 4.45 18.03 -9.17
C GLY A 156 3.82 17.09 -8.14
N ALA A 157 3.53 17.59 -6.92
CA ALA A 157 2.97 16.76 -5.84
C ALA A 157 1.61 16.10 -6.18
N ARG A 158 0.86 16.69 -7.12
CA ARG A 158 -0.37 16.10 -7.65
C ARG A 158 -0.08 14.89 -8.54
N ILE A 159 0.98 14.96 -9.34
CA ILE A 159 1.43 13.89 -10.23
C ILE A 159 2.03 12.75 -9.40
N ASP A 160 2.76 13.08 -8.32
CA ASP A 160 3.36 12.10 -7.43
C ASP A 160 2.32 11.16 -6.79
N LYS A 161 1.10 11.65 -6.55
CA LYS A 161 -0.03 10.81 -6.11
C LYS A 161 -0.33 9.67 -7.09
N GLU A 162 -0.27 9.92 -8.40
CA GLU A 162 -0.52 8.89 -9.41
C GLU A 162 0.59 7.83 -9.40
N SER A 163 1.85 8.27 -9.36
CA SER A 163 3.02 7.40 -9.21
C SER A 163 2.95 6.58 -7.92
N ALA A 164 2.58 7.20 -6.80
CA ALA A 164 2.39 6.53 -5.52
C ALA A 164 1.24 5.51 -5.57
N THR A 165 0.17 5.81 -6.30
CA THR A 165 -0.94 4.86 -6.50
C THR A 165 -0.47 3.64 -7.28
N GLN A 166 0.30 3.84 -8.35
CA GLN A 166 0.90 2.74 -9.12
C GLN A 166 1.86 1.91 -8.28
N MET A 167 2.68 2.54 -7.43
CA MET A 167 3.53 1.84 -6.47
C MET A 167 2.70 1.01 -5.48
N ALA A 168 1.64 1.58 -4.91
CA ALA A 168 0.75 0.87 -4.00
C ALA A 168 0.10 -0.36 -4.66
N GLN A 169 -0.35 -0.21 -5.91
CA GLN A 169 -0.91 -1.31 -6.70
C GLN A 169 0.13 -2.38 -7.02
N ALA A 170 1.36 -2.00 -7.37
CA ALA A 170 2.48 -2.93 -7.56
C ALA A 170 2.81 -3.67 -6.25
N MET A 171 2.62 -3.01 -5.11
CA MET A 171 2.68 -3.62 -3.78
C MET A 171 1.42 -4.43 -3.42
N GLN A 172 0.47 -4.60 -4.33
CA GLN A 172 -0.79 -5.35 -4.18
C GLN A 172 -1.76 -4.75 -3.15
N VAL A 173 -1.68 -3.45 -2.87
CA VAL A 173 -2.66 -2.77 -2.03
C VAL A 173 -3.99 -2.69 -2.79
N PRO A 174 -5.09 -3.23 -2.26
CA PRO A 174 -6.41 -3.05 -2.85
C PRO A 174 -6.77 -1.57 -2.91
N LEU A 175 -7.40 -1.12 -4.00
CA LEU A 175 -7.82 0.29 -4.13
C LEU A 175 -8.72 0.76 -2.98
N SER A 176 -9.58 -0.15 -2.46
CA SER A 176 -10.43 0.10 -1.29
C SER A 176 -9.66 0.37 0.00
N ASN A 177 -8.39 -0.05 0.06
CA ASN A 177 -7.51 0.09 1.22
C ASN A 177 -6.50 1.25 1.05
N ILE A 178 -6.65 2.06 0.00
CA ILE A 178 -5.85 3.27 -0.20
C ILE A 178 -6.65 4.48 0.28
N ARG A 179 -6.12 5.17 1.29
CA ARG A 179 -6.62 6.48 1.72
C ARG A 179 -5.80 7.59 1.08
N TYR A 180 -6.48 8.60 0.57
CA TYR A 180 -5.85 9.79 -0.01
C TYR A 180 -6.12 11.02 0.85
N LEU A 181 -5.11 11.87 1.02
CA LEU A 181 -5.26 13.24 1.47
C LEU A 181 -4.59 14.16 0.45
N GLN A 182 -5.38 15.03 -0.18
CA GLN A 182 -4.90 15.94 -1.22
C GLN A 182 -5.21 17.39 -0.86
N ASP A 183 -4.19 18.25 -0.94
CA ASP A 183 -4.33 19.71 -0.78
C ASP A 183 -5.14 20.09 0.48
N GLU A 184 -6.30 20.74 0.37
CA GLU A 184 -7.13 21.20 1.50
C GLU A 184 -7.51 20.07 2.47
N GLN A 185 -7.54 18.82 1.99
CA GLN A 185 -7.85 17.66 2.82
C GLN A 185 -6.65 17.28 3.71
N ALA A 186 -5.44 17.61 3.30
CA ALA A 186 -4.19 17.28 3.96
C ALA A 186 -3.80 18.34 5.00
N THR A 187 -4.72 18.70 5.90
CA THR A 187 -4.39 19.50 7.09
C THR A 187 -3.57 18.70 8.08
N GLY A 188 -2.85 19.37 8.98
CA GLY A 188 -2.06 18.68 10.01
C GLY A 188 -2.93 17.76 10.87
N ASN A 189 -4.13 18.21 11.24
CA ASN A 189 -5.10 17.39 11.96
C ASN A 189 -5.58 16.19 11.14
N SER A 190 -5.86 16.37 9.85
CA SER A 190 -6.28 15.29 8.96
C SER A 190 -5.19 14.23 8.78
N ILE A 191 -3.92 14.63 8.64
CA ILE A 191 -2.79 13.71 8.49
C ILE A 191 -2.61 12.89 9.77
N ARG A 192 -2.61 13.54 10.95
CA ARG A 192 -2.53 12.85 12.25
C ARG A 192 -3.69 11.88 12.44
N ALA A 193 -4.92 12.32 12.14
CA ALA A 193 -6.09 11.48 12.21
C ALA A 193 -5.98 10.27 11.26
N ALA A 194 -5.51 10.47 10.03
CA ALA A 194 -5.33 9.39 9.07
C ALA A 194 -4.28 8.36 9.52
N LEU A 195 -3.16 8.79 10.11
CA LEU A 195 -2.15 7.90 10.68
C LEU A 195 -2.69 7.11 11.89
N LYS A 196 -3.49 7.77 12.75
CA LYS A 196 -4.15 7.12 13.88
C LYS A 196 -5.21 6.11 13.42
N ASP A 197 -6.05 6.48 12.46
CA ASP A 197 -7.05 5.59 11.87
C ASP A 197 -6.38 4.38 11.22
N LEU A 198 -5.28 4.60 10.49
CA LEU A 198 -4.48 3.53 9.91
C LEU A 198 -3.96 2.58 10.99
N THR A 199 -3.45 3.10 12.11
CA THR A 199 -3.04 2.30 13.28
C THR A 199 -4.18 1.46 13.87
N ASN A 200 -5.42 1.94 13.80
CA ASN A 200 -6.59 1.22 14.30
C ASN A 200 -7.09 0.16 13.32
N GLN A 201 -6.91 0.38 12.02
CA GLN A 201 -7.33 -0.55 10.98
C GLN A 201 -6.36 -1.73 10.86
N VAL A 202 -5.06 -1.48 10.92
CA VAL A 202 -4.04 -2.50 10.69
C VAL A 202 -3.99 -3.51 11.83
N GLN A 203 -3.85 -4.77 11.45
CA GLN A 203 -3.68 -5.92 12.32
C GLN A 203 -2.28 -6.49 12.16
N ASP A 204 -1.91 -7.35 13.12
CA ASP A 204 -0.71 -8.16 13.05
C ASP A 204 -0.59 -8.80 11.67
N GLY A 205 0.57 -8.61 11.03
CA GLY A 205 0.92 -9.17 9.71
C GLY A 205 0.40 -8.41 8.50
N ASP A 206 -0.27 -7.30 8.71
CA ASP A 206 -0.57 -6.37 7.64
C ASP A 206 0.70 -5.68 7.14
N ARG A 207 0.61 -5.14 5.92
CA ARG A 207 1.69 -4.33 5.33
C ARG A 207 1.17 -2.98 4.95
N VAL A 208 1.94 -1.96 5.29
CA VAL A 208 1.54 -0.57 5.13
C VAL A 208 2.50 0.15 4.21
N PHE A 209 1.96 0.91 3.27
CA PHE A 209 2.68 1.86 2.46
C PHE A 209 2.22 3.29 2.76
N ILE A 210 3.13 4.17 3.14
CA ILE A 210 2.83 5.59 3.34
C ILE A 210 3.65 6.40 2.34
N HIS A 211 3.00 7.29 1.63
CA HIS A 211 3.64 8.23 0.72
C HIS A 211 3.25 9.65 1.09
N TYR A 212 4.24 10.52 1.20
CA TYR A 212 4.03 11.95 1.37
C TYR A 212 4.78 12.69 0.27
N SER A 213 4.11 13.58 -0.45
CA SER A 213 4.73 14.57 -1.34
C SER A 213 4.27 15.98 -0.98
N GLY A 214 5.24 16.87 -0.73
CA GLY A 214 4.98 18.23 -0.26
C GLY A 214 6.23 18.95 0.24
N HIS A 215 6.05 20.08 0.91
CA HIS A 215 7.15 20.82 1.51
C HIS A 215 7.61 20.18 2.82
N GLY A 216 8.92 20.10 3.00
CA GLY A 216 9.53 19.92 4.31
C GLY A 216 10.19 21.22 4.74
N THR A 217 10.31 21.40 6.05
CA THR A 217 10.92 22.56 6.67
C THR A 217 11.92 22.13 7.72
N ARG A 218 12.78 23.07 8.10
CA ARG A 218 13.80 22.88 9.11
C ARG A 218 14.08 24.17 9.85
N TYR A 219 14.19 24.08 11.16
CA TYR A 219 14.46 25.24 12.01
C TYR A 219 15.20 24.80 13.27
N ASN A 220 15.91 25.75 13.90
CA ASN A 220 16.50 25.52 15.21
C ASN A 220 15.42 25.66 16.29
N ASP A 221 15.27 24.64 17.13
CA ASP A 221 14.41 24.68 18.30
C ASP A 221 15.27 24.47 19.57
N PRO A 222 15.56 25.55 20.32
CA PRO A 222 16.31 25.45 21.57
C PRO A 222 15.65 24.54 22.61
N VAL A 223 14.32 24.39 22.59
CA VAL A 223 13.58 23.52 23.50
C VAL A 223 13.82 22.05 23.15
N ALA A 224 13.91 21.74 21.85
CA ALA A 224 14.28 20.40 21.36
C ALA A 224 15.79 20.12 21.46
N GLY A 225 16.59 21.11 21.86
CA GLY A 225 18.04 20.99 21.97
C GLY A 225 18.77 20.97 20.63
N GLY A 226 18.18 21.54 19.56
CA GLY A 226 18.83 21.66 18.26
C GLY A 226 17.87 21.76 17.07
N CYS A 227 18.37 21.41 15.88
CA CYS A 227 17.62 21.51 14.64
C CYS A 227 16.51 20.45 14.54
N VAL A 228 15.30 20.90 14.26
CA VAL A 228 14.11 20.06 14.03
C VAL A 228 13.75 20.09 12.55
N GLU A 229 13.48 18.92 11.99
CA GLU A 229 12.90 18.77 10.65
C GLU A 229 11.41 18.49 10.78
N ALA A 230 10.62 18.98 9.82
CA ALA A 230 9.19 18.75 9.81
C ALA A 230 8.63 18.70 8.40
N LEU A 231 7.53 17.97 8.22
CA LEU A 231 6.67 18.03 7.05
C LEU A 231 5.63 19.14 7.21
N LEU A 232 5.26 19.78 6.11
CA LEU A 232 4.29 20.86 6.10
C LEU A 232 2.95 20.37 5.55
N ALA A 233 1.90 20.47 6.34
CA ALA A 233 0.53 20.23 5.91
C ALA A 233 -0.06 21.46 5.21
N TYR A 234 -1.25 21.30 4.62
CA TYR A 234 -1.94 22.35 3.87
C TYR A 234 -2.14 23.65 4.66
N ASP A 235 -2.52 23.54 5.93
CA ASP A 235 -2.82 24.68 6.82
C ASP A 235 -1.56 25.42 7.28
N GLY A 236 -0.37 24.86 7.06
CA GLY A 236 0.90 25.47 7.44
C GLY A 236 0.97 25.85 8.93
N GLY A 237 1.83 26.82 9.25
CA GLY A 237 1.98 27.30 10.63
C GLY A 237 2.35 26.20 11.62
N ARG A 238 2.03 26.41 12.90
CA ARG A 238 2.37 25.47 13.98
C ARG A 238 1.48 24.22 13.99
N SER A 239 0.21 24.33 13.59
CA SER A 239 -0.72 23.19 13.54
C SER A 239 -0.49 22.28 12.34
N GLY A 240 -0.08 22.83 11.20
CA GLY A 240 0.20 22.09 9.98
C GLY A 240 1.61 21.49 9.95
N MET A 241 2.49 21.89 10.86
CA MET A 241 3.83 21.32 10.96
C MET A 241 3.78 19.96 11.67
N ILE A 242 4.40 18.95 11.09
CA ILE A 242 4.52 17.60 11.66
C ILE A 242 6.00 17.26 11.76
N THR A 243 6.54 17.30 12.98
CA THR A 243 7.99 17.14 13.20
C THR A 243 8.46 15.72 12.95
N ASN A 244 9.76 15.55 12.74
CA ASN A 244 10.41 14.24 12.64
C ASN A 244 10.15 13.37 13.88
N HIS A 245 10.18 13.95 15.08
CA HIS A 245 9.84 13.27 16.32
C HIS A 245 8.37 12.84 16.37
N GLU A 246 7.46 13.74 16.00
CA GLU A 246 6.03 13.43 15.97
C GLU A 246 5.71 12.33 14.94
N MET A 247 6.26 12.42 13.73
CA MET A 247 6.12 11.39 12.72
C MET A 247 6.67 10.05 13.22
N ALA A 248 7.85 10.05 13.85
CA ALA A 248 8.46 8.86 14.41
C ALA A 248 7.55 8.18 15.45
N ASP A 249 6.93 8.94 16.35
CA ASP A 249 5.98 8.43 17.35
C ASP A 249 4.72 7.84 16.71
N LEU A 250 4.14 8.53 15.72
CA LEU A 250 2.96 8.07 14.98
C LEU A 250 3.26 6.80 14.15
N LEU A 251 4.46 6.68 13.59
CA LEU A 251 4.86 5.50 12.80
C LEU A 251 5.26 4.32 13.67
N LYS A 252 5.80 4.57 14.88
CA LYS A 252 6.17 3.52 15.83
C LYS A 252 4.95 2.65 16.19
N THR A 253 3.79 3.26 16.38
CA THR A 253 2.55 2.51 16.70
C THR A 253 2.09 1.62 15.54
N ILE A 254 2.29 2.06 14.29
CA ILE A 254 1.99 1.27 13.09
C ILE A 254 3.00 0.12 12.95
N THR A 255 4.28 0.42 13.14
CA THR A 255 5.37 -0.56 13.03
C THR A 255 5.19 -1.70 14.03
N ASN A 256 4.78 -1.39 15.27
CA ASN A 256 4.55 -2.39 16.31
C ASN A 256 3.43 -3.38 16.00
N LYS A 257 2.52 -3.07 15.07
CA LYS A 257 1.40 -3.93 14.67
C LYS A 257 1.58 -4.56 13.28
N THR A 258 2.50 -4.10 12.45
CA THR A 258 2.55 -4.52 11.04
C THR A 258 3.75 -5.43 10.78
N ASP A 259 3.64 -6.35 9.80
CA ASP A 259 4.82 -7.14 9.36
C ASP A 259 5.84 -6.23 8.69
N LYS A 260 5.37 -5.26 7.90
CA LYS A 260 6.23 -4.32 7.16
C LYS A 260 5.55 -2.97 7.03
N LEU A 261 6.31 -1.93 7.33
CA LEU A 261 6.00 -0.55 7.02
C LEU A 261 7.01 -0.03 6.00
N PHE A 262 6.52 0.50 4.88
CA PHE A 262 7.33 1.24 3.91
C PHE A 262 6.83 2.68 3.86
N VAL A 263 7.72 3.64 4.07
CA VAL A 263 7.40 5.07 4.05
C VAL A 263 8.29 5.75 3.04
N MET A 264 7.68 6.53 2.14
CA MET A 264 8.36 7.36 1.16
C MET A 264 8.03 8.83 1.42
N TYR A 265 9.08 9.63 1.59
CA TYR A 265 8.97 11.09 1.74
C TYR A 265 9.57 11.75 0.50
N ASP A 266 8.71 12.37 -0.31
CA ASP A 266 9.10 13.27 -1.38
C ASP A 266 8.97 14.72 -0.91
N ALA A 267 9.95 15.13 -0.10
CA ALA A 267 10.00 16.46 0.49
C ALA A 267 11.45 16.90 0.70
N CYS A 268 11.72 18.20 0.57
CA CYS A 268 13.01 18.76 0.97
C CYS A 268 13.22 18.58 2.48
N HIS A 269 14.46 18.39 2.93
CA HIS A 269 14.80 18.18 4.36
C HIS A 269 14.11 16.97 5.02
N SER A 270 13.74 15.95 4.23
CA SER A 270 13.17 14.68 4.72
C SER A 270 14.21 13.67 5.23
N GLY A 271 15.50 13.98 5.08
CA GLY A 271 16.61 13.06 5.35
C GLY A 271 16.73 12.57 6.79
N GLY A 272 16.23 13.31 7.78
CA GLY A 272 16.15 12.86 9.19
C GLY A 272 14.75 12.41 9.63
N LEU A 273 13.79 12.29 8.70
CA LEU A 273 12.45 11.72 8.96
C LEU A 273 12.42 10.19 8.95
N ALA A 274 13.45 9.53 8.40
CA ALA A 274 13.56 8.07 8.33
C ALA A 274 14.88 7.59 8.95
N GLN A 275 14.81 6.56 9.79
CA GLN A 275 16.00 5.94 10.38
C GLN A 275 16.90 5.34 9.29
N ALA A 276 18.18 5.68 9.29
CA ALA A 276 19.18 4.91 8.58
C ALA A 276 19.32 3.54 9.27
N ALA A 277 18.70 2.50 8.70
CA ALA A 277 19.13 1.14 8.98
C ALA A 277 20.63 1.07 8.62
N THR A 278 21.46 0.50 9.50
CA THR A 278 22.93 0.48 9.41
C THR A 278 23.48 -0.31 8.20
N SER A 279 22.64 -0.59 7.21
CA SER A 279 22.96 -1.19 5.92
C SER A 279 21.99 -0.76 4.80
N VAL A 280 21.57 0.51 4.73
CA VAL A 280 20.96 1.03 3.49
C VAL A 280 22.06 1.24 2.46
N ARG A 281 22.24 0.27 1.55
CA ARG A 281 22.99 0.49 0.31
C ARG A 281 22.15 1.38 -0.61
N THR A 282 22.42 2.68 -0.62
CA THR A 282 21.92 3.58 -1.66
C THR A 282 22.55 3.17 -2.99
N ARG A 283 21.81 2.44 -3.83
CA ARG A 283 22.16 2.26 -5.24
C ARG A 283 21.55 3.41 -6.02
N GLY A 284 22.29 4.51 -6.15
CA GLY A 284 22.01 5.48 -7.22
C GLY A 284 22.36 4.84 -8.55
N VAL A 285 21.38 4.73 -9.46
CA VAL A 285 21.67 4.40 -10.85
C VAL A 285 22.20 5.67 -11.49
N LEU A 286 23.50 5.69 -11.81
CA LEU A 286 24.06 6.73 -12.66
C LEU A 286 23.53 6.50 -14.07
N ASN A 287 22.53 7.28 -14.48
CA ASN A 287 22.15 7.36 -15.88
C ASN A 287 23.18 8.26 -16.58
N LEU A 288 24.01 7.66 -17.44
CA LEU A 288 25.03 8.38 -18.22
C LEU A 288 24.44 9.35 -19.26
N ASN A 289 23.12 9.32 -19.48
CA ASN A 289 22.39 10.18 -20.42
C ASN A 289 21.76 11.40 -19.75
N ASP A 290 21.95 11.57 -18.45
CA ASP A 290 21.45 12.71 -17.71
C ASP A 290 22.64 13.65 -17.48
N GLU A 291 22.70 14.74 -18.26
CA GLU A 291 23.74 15.79 -18.28
C GLU A 291 23.81 16.59 -16.95
N GLY A 292 23.62 15.93 -15.81
CA GLY A 292 23.51 16.55 -14.49
C GLY A 292 22.24 17.40 -14.33
N LEU A 293 21.14 17.05 -15.01
CA LEU A 293 19.85 17.76 -14.90
C LEU A 293 19.09 17.40 -13.62
N LEU A 294 19.37 16.25 -13.02
CA LEU A 294 18.92 15.93 -11.66
C LEU A 294 19.81 16.60 -10.61
N ARG A 295 19.73 17.94 -10.54
CA ARG A 295 20.27 18.68 -9.39
C ARG A 295 19.29 18.57 -8.23
N PRO A 296 19.70 18.07 -7.05
CA PRO A 296 18.88 18.20 -5.86
C PRO A 296 18.62 19.69 -5.63
N LYS A 297 17.34 20.07 -5.52
CA LYS A 297 16.95 21.43 -5.19
C LYS A 297 17.18 21.64 -3.70
N PHE A 298 18.37 22.13 -3.35
CA PHE A 298 18.63 22.58 -1.98
C PHE A 298 17.96 23.94 -1.77
N ALA A 299 17.05 24.02 -0.81
CA ALA A 299 16.63 25.32 -0.29
C ALA A 299 17.84 25.98 0.40
N SER A 300 17.98 27.30 0.25
CA SER A 300 18.97 28.08 0.98
C SER A 300 18.68 27.99 2.48
N ILE A 301 19.55 27.31 3.21
CA ILE A 301 19.45 27.16 4.68
C ILE A 301 20.59 27.91 5.34
N SER A 302 20.34 28.43 6.55
CA SER A 302 21.40 28.83 7.46
C SER A 302 22.29 27.62 7.76
N GLU A 303 23.60 27.82 7.73
CA GLU A 303 24.64 26.80 7.89
C GLU A 303 24.45 25.91 9.13
N GLU A 304 23.84 26.48 10.18
CA GLU A 304 23.61 25.86 11.49
C GLU A 304 22.71 24.60 11.44
N CYS A 305 21.71 24.56 10.55
CA CYS A 305 20.84 23.40 10.36
C CYS A 305 21.09 22.65 9.03
N GLY A 306 22.31 22.71 8.52
CA GLY A 306 22.72 22.02 7.29
C GLY A 306 22.60 20.49 7.32
N ARG A 307 22.70 19.87 8.50
CA ARG A 307 22.94 18.42 8.64
C ARG A 307 21.68 17.66 9.11
N PRO A 308 21.26 16.57 8.44
CA PRO A 308 20.08 15.77 8.83
C PRO A 308 20.13 15.32 10.30
N VAL A 309 19.00 15.36 11.00
CA VAL A 309 18.88 14.93 12.41
C VAL A 309 18.05 13.66 12.46
N ASN A 310 18.71 12.53 12.72
CA ASN A 310 18.06 11.22 12.72
C ASN A 310 17.51 10.89 14.11
N VAL A 311 16.22 10.60 14.20
CA VAL A 311 15.54 10.15 15.43
C VAL A 311 15.53 8.62 15.51
N LYS A 312 15.85 8.04 16.67
CA LYS A 312 15.71 6.58 16.93
C LYS A 312 14.34 6.29 17.53
N THR A 313 13.62 5.30 17.01
CA THR A 313 12.34 4.81 17.60
C THR A 313 12.48 3.48 18.28
#